data_AF-A0A357LD47-F1
#
_entry.id   AF-A0A357LD47-F1
#
_cell.length_a   1.000
_cell.length_b   1.000
_cell.length_c   1.000
_cell.angle_alpha   90.00
_cell.angle_beta   90.00
_cell.angle_gamma   90.00
#
_symmetry.space_group_name_H-M   'P 1'
#
loop_
_entity.id
_entity.type
_entity.pdbx_description
1 polymer ?
#
loop_
_entity_poly.entity_id
_entity_poly.type
_entity_poly.pdbx_seq_one_letter_code
_entity_poly.pdbx_strand_id
1 'polypeptide(L)'
;ALPICSFAEYQSHHMPADMAFTKAVEFTLKDRKTIEGADMTTIISNSQVHGEFQGAAIHSQSMETMVLRRVDGHWRIAHIHWSSAEIKGEHEH
;
A
#
# COMPACT_ATOMS: atom_id res chain seq x y z
N ALA A 1 4.86 13.33 7.84
CA ALA A 1 5.46 13.05 6.54
C ALA A 1 6.49 11.95 6.75
N LEU A 2 6.33 10.77 6.13
CA LEU A 2 7.37 9.73 6.18
C LEU A 2 8.59 10.21 5.37
N PRO A 3 9.81 10.04 5.87
CA PRO A 3 11.03 10.41 5.15
C PRO A 3 11.12 9.65 3.82
N ILE A 4 11.75 10.25 2.82
CA ILE A 4 12.04 9.59 1.54
C ILE A 4 13.09 8.51 1.83
N CYS A 5 12.63 7.27 2.01
CA CYS A 5 13.47 6.10 2.26
C CYS A 5 14.09 5.64 0.93
N SER A 6 15.40 5.40 0.89
CA SER A 6 16.06 4.80 -0.27
C SER A 6 15.66 3.33 -0.44
N PHE A 7 15.87 2.76 -1.63
CA PHE A 7 15.58 1.35 -1.86
C PHE A 7 16.34 0.41 -0.91
N ALA A 8 17.61 0.70 -0.62
CA ALA A 8 18.43 -0.12 0.29
C ALA A 8 17.94 -0.04 1.74
N GLU A 9 17.55 1.15 2.21
CA GLU A 9 16.96 1.33 3.54
C GLU A 9 15.60 0.63 3.63
N TYR A 10 14.76 0.73 2.59
CA TYR A 10 13.49 0.02 2.52
C TYR A 10 13.71 -1.50 2.61
N GLN A 11 14.60 -2.04 1.78
CA GLN A 11 14.89 -3.47 1.71
C GLN A 11 15.41 -4.03 3.03
N SER A 12 16.27 -3.27 3.72
CA SER A 12 16.94 -3.75 4.93
C SER A 12 16.07 -3.64 6.19
N HIS A 13 15.20 -2.62 6.28
CA HIS A 13 14.47 -2.33 7.52
C HIS A 13 12.96 -2.54 7.39
N HIS A 14 12.34 -2.05 6.32
CA HIS A 14 10.87 -2.02 6.20
C HIS A 14 10.31 -3.27 5.53
N MET A 15 10.95 -3.71 4.43
CA MET A 15 10.47 -4.81 3.60
C MET A 15 10.22 -6.11 4.37
N PRO A 16 11.07 -6.58 5.31
CA PRO A 16 10.80 -7.81 6.05
C PRO A 16 9.53 -7.71 6.92
N ALA A 17 9.28 -6.55 7.53
CA ALA A 17 8.10 -6.32 8.36
C ALA A 17 6.84 -6.24 7.49
N ASP A 18 6.90 -5.54 6.36
CA ASP A 18 5.81 -5.48 5.38
C ASP A 18 5.45 -6.89 4.88
N MET A 19 6.46 -7.69 4.49
CA MET A 19 6.24 -9.08 4.06
C MET A 19 5.59 -9.94 5.15
N ALA A 20 6.02 -9.79 6.40
CA ALA A 20 5.44 -10.52 7.53
C ALA A 20 3.98 -10.12 7.77
N PHE A 21 3.69 -8.81 7.71
CA PHE A 21 2.33 -8.28 7.84
C PHE A 21 1.44 -8.77 6.70
N THR A 22 1.84 -8.56 5.44
CA THR A 22 1.07 -8.95 4.25
C THR A 22 0.83 -10.46 4.17
N LYS A 23 1.73 -11.29 4.72
CA LYS A 23 1.50 -12.74 4.82
C LYS A 23 0.41 -13.10 5.84
N ALA A 24 0.24 -12.30 6.88
CA ALA A 24 -0.64 -12.60 8.00
C ALA A 24 -2.07 -12.07 7.82
N VAL A 25 -2.28 -11.12 6.91
CA VAL A 25 -3.58 -10.47 6.69
C VAL A 25 -4.06 -10.65 5.25
N GLU A 26 -5.37 -10.63 5.06
CA GLU A 26 -6.01 -10.61 3.75
C GLU A 26 -6.26 -9.17 3.30
N PHE A 27 -5.91 -8.85 2.05
CA PHE A 27 -6.27 -7.60 1.39
C PHE A 27 -7.39 -7.84 0.38
N THR A 28 -8.57 -7.28 0.63
CA THR A 28 -9.68 -7.24 -0.33
C THR A 28 -9.70 -5.88 -1.03
N LEU A 29 -9.30 -5.84 -2.31
CA LEU A 29 -9.38 -4.62 -3.13
C LEU A 29 -10.84 -4.18 -3.28
N LYS A 30 -11.12 -2.90 -2.97
CA LYS A 30 -12.45 -2.29 -3.06
C LYS A 30 -12.59 -1.35 -4.24
N ASP A 31 -11.57 -0.52 -4.47
CA ASP A 31 -11.52 0.41 -5.60
C ASP A 31 -10.09 0.56 -6.10
N ARG A 32 -9.95 0.82 -7.39
CA ARG A 32 -8.66 1.14 -8.01
C ARG A 32 -8.85 2.14 -9.12
N LYS A 33 -8.04 3.21 -9.09
CA LYS A 33 -7.99 4.23 -10.14
C LYS A 33 -6.58 4.35 -10.68
N THR A 34 -6.50 4.58 -11.98
CA THR A 34 -5.26 4.86 -12.68
C THR A 34 -5.33 6.28 -13.22
N ILE A 35 -4.33 7.08 -12.90
CA ILE A 35 -4.08 8.36 -13.54
C ILE A 35 -2.94 8.12 -14.52
N GLU A 36 -3.29 7.96 -15.78
CA GLU A 36 -2.35 7.63 -16.86
C GLU A 36 -1.54 8.87 -17.27
N GLY A 37 -0.25 8.63 -17.55
CA GLY A 37 0.62 9.57 -18.24
C GLY A 37 1.63 8.80 -19.10
N ALA A 38 2.29 9.51 -20.02
CA ALA A 38 3.14 8.86 -21.03
C ALA A 38 4.28 8.03 -20.41
N ASP A 39 5.04 8.64 -19.49
CA ASP A 39 6.18 8.00 -18.82
C ASP A 39 6.04 7.98 -17.29
N MET A 40 4.92 8.47 -16.78
CA MET A 40 4.60 8.48 -15.36
C MET A 40 3.12 8.19 -15.17
N THR A 41 2.80 7.19 -14.36
CA THR A 41 1.44 6.75 -14.08
C THR A 41 1.25 6.62 -12.58
N THR A 42 0.11 7.05 -12.06
CA THR A 42 -0.23 6.88 -10.65
C THR A 42 -1.35 5.87 -10.51
N ILE A 43 -1.16 4.85 -9.69
CA ILE A 43 -2.18 3.88 -9.30
C ILE A 43 -2.61 4.21 -7.87
N ILE A 44 -3.90 4.38 -7.66
CA ILE A 44 -4.49 4.59 -6.35
C ILE A 44 -5.38 3.39 -6.05
N SER A 45 -5.07 2.63 -5.01
CA SER A 45 -5.84 1.47 -4.57
C SER A 45 -6.44 1.72 -3.19
N ASN A 46 -7.69 1.34 -3.01
CA ASN A 46 -8.36 1.26 -1.71
C ASN A 46 -8.70 -0.19 -1.42
N SER A 47 -8.24 -0.71 -0.28
CA SER A 47 -8.46 -2.11 0.13
C SER A 47 -8.99 -2.19 1.55
N GLN A 48 -9.82 -3.19 1.82
CA GLN A 48 -10.10 -3.61 3.19
C GLN A 48 -9.09 -4.66 3.60
N VAL A 49 -8.53 -4.52 4.80
CA VAL A 49 -7.55 -5.44 5.39
C VAL A 49 -8.20 -6.15 6.56
N HIS A 50 -8.10 -7.48 6.60
CA HIS A 50 -8.63 -8.29 7.69
C HIS A 50 -7.66 -9.41 8.07
N GLY A 51 -7.49 -9.68 9.37
CA GLY A 51 -6.64 -10.77 9.85
C GLY A 51 -6.17 -10.56 11.28
N GLU A 52 -5.07 -11.21 11.64
CA GLU A 52 -4.42 -11.05 12.94
C GLU A 52 -2.90 -10.89 12.72
N PHE A 53 -2.29 -9.93 13.39
CA PHE A 53 -0.85 -9.74 13.33
C PHE A 53 -0.30 -9.39 14.70
N GLN A 54 0.74 -10.12 15.14
CA GLN A 54 1.36 -9.95 16.46
C GLN A 54 0.36 -9.99 17.63
N GLY A 55 -0.67 -10.83 17.54
CA GLY A 55 -1.70 -10.98 18.57
C GLY A 55 -2.79 -9.91 18.58
N ALA A 56 -2.77 -8.98 17.62
CA ALA A 56 -3.79 -7.96 17.44
C ALA A 56 -4.67 -8.26 16.23
N ALA A 57 -5.99 -8.23 16.43
CA ALA A 57 -6.95 -8.29 15.33
C ALA A 57 -6.82 -7.04 14.44
N ILE A 58 -6.76 -7.25 13.14
CA ILE A 58 -6.69 -6.21 12.12
C ILE A 58 -8.02 -6.17 11.39
N HIS A 59 -8.69 -5.02 11.43
CA HIS A 59 -9.81 -4.72 10.55
C HIS A 59 -9.75 -3.24 10.17
N SER A 60 -9.22 -2.97 8.98
CA SER A 60 -8.91 -1.60 8.56
C SER A 60 -9.16 -1.38 7.09
N GLN A 61 -9.26 -0.11 6.71
CA GLN A 61 -9.19 0.35 5.35
C GLN A 61 -7.75 0.80 5.08
N SER A 62 -7.18 0.39 3.94
CA SER A 62 -5.84 0.74 3.49
C SER A 62 -5.93 1.51 2.17
N MET A 63 -5.25 2.64 2.12
CA MET A 63 -5.03 3.43 0.92
C MET A 63 -3.59 3.26 0.46
N GLU A 64 -3.42 2.97 -0.82
CA GLU A 64 -2.14 2.92 -1.50
C GLU A 64 -2.13 3.92 -2.64
N THR A 65 -1.09 4.76 -2.71
CA THR A 65 -0.76 5.56 -3.89
C THR A 65 0.60 5.15 -4.40
N MET A 66 0.65 4.56 -5.59
CA MET A 66 1.88 4.09 -6.23
C MET A 66 2.15 4.92 -7.47
N VAL A 67 3.28 5.63 -7.48
CA VAL A 67 3.77 6.35 -8.66
C VAL A 67 4.74 5.45 -9.40
N LEU A 68 4.43 5.17 -10.66
CA LEU A 68 5.25 4.40 -11.58
C LEU A 68 5.96 5.34 -12.54
N ARG A 69 7.23 5.06 -12.82
CA ARG A 69 8.00 5.71 -13.89
C ARG A 69 8.41 4.68 -14.91
N ARG A 70 8.32 5.03 -16.20
CA ARG A 70 8.83 4.21 -17.28
C ARG A 70 10.34 4.42 -17.44
N VAL A 71 11.10 3.35 -17.37
CA VAL A 71 12.56 3.35 -17.52
C VAL A 71 12.94 2.15 -18.39
N ASP A 72 13.63 2.40 -19.50
CA ASP A 72 14.04 1.38 -20.48
C ASP A 72 12.86 0.54 -21.00
N GLY A 73 11.68 1.15 -21.14
CA GLY A 73 10.45 0.47 -21.57
C GLY A 73 9.70 -0.30 -20.46
N HIS A 74 10.26 -0.37 -19.26
CA HIS A 74 9.67 -1.05 -18.10
C HIS A 74 9.11 -0.06 -17.07
N TRP A 75 7.96 -0.37 -16.49
CA TRP A 75 7.44 0.39 -15.35
C TRP A 75 8.19 0.00 -14.07
N ARG A 76 8.68 0.99 -13.35
CA ARG A 76 9.32 0.83 -12.03
C ARG A 76 8.61 1.71 -11.02
N ILE A 77 8.48 1.22 -9.80
CA ILE A 77 7.91 2.01 -8.70
C ILE A 77 8.90 3.12 -8.34
N ALA A 78 8.46 4.36 -8.46
CA ALA A 78 9.23 5.55 -8.10
C ALA A 78 8.85 6.07 -6.71
N HIS A 79 7.61 5.86 -6.29
CA HIS A 79 7.12 6.24 -4.97
C HIS A 79 5.93 5.35 -4.56
N ILE A 80 5.86 5.02 -3.27
CA ILE A 80 4.67 4.43 -2.65
C ILE A 80 4.32 5.27 -1.43
N HIS A 81 3.05 5.59 -1.28
CA HIS A 81 2.48 6.10 -0.05
C HIS A 81 1.40 5.12 0.42
N TRP A 82 1.54 4.64 1.65
CA TRP A 82 0.49 3.88 2.34
C TRP A 82 -0.07 4.67 3.51
N SER A 83 -1.38 4.56 3.69
CA SER A 83 -2.04 4.95 4.92
C SER A 83 -3.15 3.96 5.24
N SER A 84 -3.56 3.93 6.50
CA SER A 84 -4.64 3.06 6.95
C SER A 84 -5.47 3.73 8.03
N ALA A 85 -6.75 3.39 8.07
CA ALA A 85 -7.66 3.76 9.14
C ALA A 85 -8.40 2.52 9.62
N GLU A 86 -8.51 2.34 10.93
CA GLU A 86 -9.31 1.26 11.51
C GLU A 86 -10.78 1.39 11.08
N ILE A 87 -11.41 0.27 10.71
CA ILE A 87 -12.84 0.23 10.44
C ILE A 87 -13.54 -0.10 11.76
N LYS A 88 -14.13 0.92 12.38
CA LYS A 88 -15.04 0.74 13.52
C LYS A 88 -16.47 0.62 12.97
N GLY A 89 -17.25 -0.37 13.38
CA GLY A 89 -18.70 -0.33 13.14
C GLY A 89 -19.32 0.83 13.94
N GLU A 90 -20.32 1.59 13.50
CA GLU A 90 -21.10 1.64 12.25
C GLU A 90 -20.81 2.96 11.49
N HIS A 91 -20.72 2.92 10.17
CA HIS A 91 -21.27 4.01 9.35
C HIS A 91 -22.33 3.36 8.47
N GLU A 92 -23.55 3.29 9.02
CA GLU A 92 -24.76 3.21 8.20
C GLU A 92 -24.76 4.42 7.26
N HIS A 93 -25.00 4.17 5.97
CA HIS A 93 -25.44 5.18 5.02
C HIS A 93 -26.94 5.01 4.80
#